data_AF-A0A6I9N1P3-F1
#
_entry.id   AF-A0A6I9N1P3-F1
#
_cell.length_a   1.000
_cell.length_b   1.000
_cell.length_c   1.000
_cell.angle_alpha   90.00
_cell.angle_beta   90.00
_cell.angle_gamma   90.00
#
_symmetry.space_group_name_H-M   'P 1'
#
loop_
_entity.id
_entity.type
_entity.pdbx_description
1 polymer ?
#
loop_
_entity_poly.entity_id
_entity_poly.type
_entity_poly.pdbx_seq_one_letter_code
_entity_poly.pdbx_strand_id
1 'polypeptide(L)'
;MQTNKMREQFEEEKFELKNKLLNQASAITELEMERDNLSRALQSAEACLKVGEKSGQDLTEEYTALKNSYLALADAHDKEQNQGEKLSAELLALAQAQDALRLQLEEQQQSVETSTRGLHCELDRVRALISSMSHNRVKLLGNQDEIKEMLEKMKNSYEEQQKKLEEKVVEMGKEHQEDKRAIRNRQQELSERSAAVMCSQSQVKEAEEENSKLQLQVKELNEEYRSRLVWYLQDLSEYIDGLGEGKSPPEASKLRAHVDSMLQDVRSSYRAREEQLASAARSYKKRLQKITKTHHALLIAYRVQREQILAQPESSLDPGPPEAPFSLEPSELREETERELQQRRQDEAQLQVVALKMPVQNLSRHELACEESWSDLRKQLREISDSTLVSVEKDRALLITRVSVAEAQVSELQDYIDNNLGRLHSDPLEQVYEPFPFPK
;
A
#
# COMPACT_ATOMS: atom_id res chain seq x y z
N MET A 1 -15.24 103.38 22.97
CA MET A 1 -15.47 102.48 21.82
C MET A 1 -14.22 101.74 21.37
N GLN A 2 -13.08 102.41 21.10
CA GLN A 2 -11.84 101.74 20.64
C GLN A 2 -11.31 100.65 21.59
N THR A 3 -11.37 100.84 22.91
CA THR A 3 -10.88 99.87 23.89
C THR A 3 -11.66 98.56 23.89
N ASN A 4 -12.97 98.61 23.61
CA ASN A 4 -13.79 97.40 23.48
C ASN A 4 -13.48 96.66 22.17
N LYS A 5 -13.23 97.39 21.08
CA LYS A 5 -12.87 96.79 19.79
C LYS A 5 -11.53 96.05 19.85
N MET A 6 -10.54 96.63 20.53
CA MET A 6 -9.25 95.94 20.77
C MET A 6 -9.44 94.69 21.64
N ARG A 7 -10.28 94.77 22.68
CA ARG A 7 -10.58 93.61 23.54
C ARG A 7 -11.23 92.48 22.76
N GLU A 8 -12.22 92.80 21.93
CA GLU A 8 -12.92 91.85 21.08
C GLU A 8 -11.97 91.14 20.11
N GLN A 9 -11.05 91.88 19.48
CA GLN A 9 -9.99 91.31 18.64
C GLN A 9 -9.07 90.35 19.40
N PHE A 10 -8.63 90.73 20.61
CA PHE A 10 -7.81 89.84 21.44
C PHE A 10 -8.57 88.59 21.90
N GLU A 11 -9.87 88.70 22.17
CA GLU A 11 -10.71 87.55 22.53
C GLU A 11 -10.90 86.60 21.33
N GLU A 12 -11.07 87.14 20.14
CA GLU A 12 -11.16 86.39 18.88
C GLU A 12 -9.85 85.66 18.56
N GLU A 13 -8.71 86.35 18.57
CA GLU A 13 -7.38 85.73 18.36
C GLU A 13 -7.08 84.64 19.39
N LYS A 14 -7.44 84.88 20.66
CA LYS A 14 -7.27 83.88 21.73
C LYS A 14 -8.15 82.65 21.50
N PHE A 15 -9.38 82.84 21.01
CA PHE A 15 -10.26 81.73 20.66
C PHE A 15 -9.70 80.93 19.48
N GLU A 16 -9.24 81.61 18.43
CA GLU A 16 -8.61 80.95 17.29
C GLU A 16 -7.36 80.14 17.67
N LEU A 17 -6.46 80.71 18.47
CA LEU A 17 -5.26 80.02 18.94
C LEU A 17 -5.61 78.80 19.79
N LYS A 18 -6.60 78.93 20.68
CA LYS A 18 -7.07 77.81 21.50
C LYS A 18 -7.66 76.70 20.63
N ASN A 19 -8.39 77.05 19.58
CA ASN A 19 -8.98 76.08 18.66
C ASN A 19 -7.89 75.37 17.83
N LYS A 20 -6.88 76.11 17.35
CA LYS A 20 -5.70 75.54 16.68
C LYS A 20 -4.92 74.59 17.60
N LEU A 21 -4.70 74.99 18.86
CA LEU A 21 -3.99 74.16 19.85
C LEU A 21 -4.78 72.89 20.18
N LEU A 22 -6.11 72.97 20.29
CA LEU A 22 -6.95 71.79 20.51
C LEU A 22 -6.88 70.83 19.31
N ASN A 23 -6.98 71.35 18.08
CA ASN A 23 -6.85 70.53 16.87
C ASN A 23 -5.48 69.86 16.76
N GLN A 24 -4.40 70.59 17.10
CA GLN A 24 -3.06 70.03 17.14
C GLN A 24 -2.91 68.96 18.23
N ALA A 25 -3.49 69.17 19.41
CA ALA A 25 -3.49 68.16 20.48
C ALA A 25 -4.24 66.89 20.06
N SER A 26 -5.40 67.04 19.40
CA SER A 26 -6.14 65.90 18.82
C SER A 26 -5.29 65.14 17.80
N ALA A 27 -4.65 65.83 16.86
CA ALA A 27 -3.78 65.20 15.88
C ALA A 27 -2.58 64.47 16.51
N ILE A 28 -1.97 65.03 17.57
CA ILE A 28 -0.87 64.36 18.30
C ILE A 28 -1.38 63.08 18.96
N THR A 29 -2.53 63.10 19.62
CA THR A 29 -3.08 61.89 20.24
C THR A 29 -3.43 60.81 19.23
N GLU A 30 -3.92 61.20 18.04
CA GLU A 30 -4.17 60.26 16.94
C GLU A 30 -2.86 59.60 16.46
N LEU A 31 -1.81 60.39 16.25
CA LEU A 31 -0.49 59.88 15.85
C LEU A 31 0.15 58.98 16.91
N GLU A 32 -0.02 59.28 18.21
CA GLU A 32 0.46 58.42 19.29
C GLU A 32 -0.27 57.07 19.30
N MET A 33 -1.58 57.09 19.11
CA MET A 33 -2.38 55.86 19.00
C MET A 33 -1.98 55.04 17.77
N GLU A 34 -1.72 55.68 16.63
CA GLU A 34 -1.21 55.02 15.43
C GLU A 34 0.17 54.41 15.65
N ARG A 35 1.10 55.13 16.28
CA ARG A 35 2.42 54.62 16.65
C ARG A 35 2.31 53.38 17.54
N ASP A 36 1.44 53.40 18.54
CA ASP A 36 1.28 52.27 19.47
C ASP A 36 0.61 51.07 18.79
N ASN A 37 -0.33 51.33 17.87
CA ASN A 37 -0.92 50.31 17.01
C ASN A 37 0.16 49.65 16.13
N LEU A 38 0.99 50.44 15.45
CA LEU A 38 2.08 49.95 14.60
C LEU A 38 3.13 49.19 15.40
N SER A 39 3.47 49.66 16.60
CA SER A 39 4.45 49.00 17.47
C SER A 39 3.96 47.62 17.92
N ARG A 40 2.68 47.48 18.25
CA ARG A 40 2.07 46.17 18.56
C ARG A 40 2.04 45.25 17.34
N ALA A 41 1.69 45.78 16.17
CA ALA A 41 1.70 45.02 14.93
C ALA A 41 3.10 44.50 14.58
N LEU A 42 4.13 45.34 14.72
CA LEU A 42 5.53 44.96 14.53
C LEU A 42 5.94 43.83 15.47
N GLN A 43 5.67 43.96 16.77
CA GLN A 43 5.99 42.92 17.76
C GLN A 43 5.28 41.59 17.46
N SER A 44 4.02 41.64 17.00
CA SER A 44 3.30 40.43 16.59
C SER A 44 3.90 39.79 15.34
N ALA A 45 4.31 40.59 14.37
CA ALA A 45 4.95 40.09 13.14
C ALA A 45 6.33 39.49 13.43
N GLU A 46 7.12 40.11 14.30
CA GLU A 46 8.41 39.57 14.75
C GLU A 46 8.26 38.24 15.50
N ALA A 47 7.21 38.08 16.32
CA ALA A 47 6.94 36.82 16.99
C ALA A 47 6.56 35.73 15.99
N CYS A 48 5.69 36.03 15.03
CA CYS A 48 5.30 35.07 13.98
C CYS A 48 6.49 34.66 13.12
N LEU A 49 7.36 35.61 12.77
CA LEU A 49 8.58 35.35 12.02
C LEU A 49 9.53 34.40 12.79
N LYS A 50 9.75 34.63 14.08
CA LYS A 50 10.58 33.74 14.92
C LYS A 50 10.02 32.32 15.04
N VAL A 51 8.69 32.18 15.09
CA VAL A 51 8.04 30.85 15.09
C VAL A 51 8.24 30.17 13.74
N GLY A 52 8.04 30.91 12.65
CA GLY A 52 8.30 30.44 11.28
C GLY A 52 9.74 29.95 11.10
N GLU A 53 10.73 30.73 11.54
CA GLU A 53 12.15 30.37 11.50
C GLU A 53 12.47 29.08 12.25
N LYS A 54 11.93 28.92 13.48
CA LYS A 54 12.09 27.68 14.25
C LYS A 54 11.46 26.49 13.55
N SER A 55 10.24 26.65 13.04
CA SER A 55 9.56 25.58 12.31
C SER A 55 10.32 25.17 11.03
N GLY A 56 11.01 26.12 10.39
CA GLY A 56 11.90 25.86 9.26
C GLY A 56 13.14 25.09 9.67
N GLN A 57 13.76 25.45 10.80
CA GLN A 57 14.90 24.72 11.36
C GLN A 57 14.51 23.27 11.71
N ASP A 58 13.41 23.07 12.43
CA ASP A 58 12.89 21.74 12.77
C ASP A 58 12.66 20.90 11.51
N LEU A 59 12.05 21.48 10.47
CA LEU A 59 11.81 20.77 9.20
C LEU A 59 13.12 20.38 8.50
N THR A 60 14.14 21.24 8.54
CA THR A 60 15.46 20.89 7.98
C THR A 60 16.14 19.78 8.78
N GLU A 61 16.05 19.79 10.10
CA GLU A 61 16.58 18.73 10.95
C GLU A 61 15.90 17.38 10.66
N GLU A 62 14.56 17.36 10.60
CA GLU A 62 13.77 16.18 10.24
C GLU A 62 14.14 15.65 8.84
N TYR A 63 14.29 16.55 7.85
CA TYR A 63 14.72 16.15 6.52
C TYR A 63 16.12 15.52 6.52
N THR A 64 17.06 16.09 7.30
CA THR A 64 18.39 15.50 7.43
C THR A 64 18.38 14.16 8.14
N ALA A 65 17.58 13.99 9.19
CA ALA A 65 17.41 12.72 9.90
C ALA A 65 16.81 11.65 8.98
N LEU A 66 15.77 12.00 8.23
CA LEU A 66 15.12 11.13 7.27
C LEU A 66 16.08 10.72 6.14
N LYS A 67 16.84 11.66 5.59
CA LYS A 67 17.88 11.38 4.59
C LYS A 67 18.92 10.39 5.12
N ASN A 68 19.38 10.58 6.36
CA ASN A 68 20.35 9.67 6.98
C ASN A 68 19.76 8.27 7.21
N SER A 69 18.48 8.19 7.58
CA SER A 69 17.76 6.92 7.72
C SER A 69 17.65 6.16 6.39
N TYR A 70 17.30 6.85 5.30
CA TYR A 70 17.25 6.24 3.96
C TYR A 70 18.62 5.77 3.49
N LEU A 71 19.69 6.52 3.77
CA LEU A 71 21.06 6.10 3.45
C LEU A 71 21.44 4.83 4.23
N ALA A 72 21.14 4.77 5.53
CA ALA A 72 21.39 3.58 6.33
C ALA A 72 20.58 2.36 5.86
N LEU A 73 19.35 2.57 5.40
CA LEU A 73 18.51 1.51 4.84
C LEU A 73 19.05 1.00 3.50
N ALA A 74 19.53 1.90 2.64
CA ALA A 74 20.19 1.53 1.38
C ALA A 74 21.45 0.69 1.65
N ASP A 75 22.30 1.11 2.58
CA ASP A 75 23.50 0.35 2.97
C ASP A 75 23.14 -1.05 3.54
N ALA A 76 22.03 -1.16 4.27
CA ALA A 76 21.54 -2.44 4.79
C ALA A 76 21.02 -3.34 3.65
N HIS A 77 20.22 -2.78 2.73
CA HIS A 77 19.74 -3.50 1.55
C HIS A 77 20.90 -4.05 0.71
N ASP A 78 21.93 -3.24 0.46
CA ASP A 78 23.09 -3.68 -0.31
C ASP A 78 23.85 -4.81 0.40
N LYS A 79 23.94 -4.79 1.74
CA LYS A 79 24.52 -5.90 2.51
C LYS A 79 23.70 -7.18 2.38
N GLU A 80 22.38 -7.09 2.43
CA GLU A 80 21.48 -8.25 2.26
C GLU A 80 21.55 -8.80 0.84
N GLN A 81 21.59 -7.94 -0.18
CA GLN A 81 21.78 -8.36 -1.56
C GLN A 81 23.09 -9.12 -1.74
N ASN A 82 24.20 -8.61 -1.18
CA ASN A 82 25.49 -9.28 -1.21
C ASN A 82 25.47 -10.64 -0.49
N GLN A 83 24.70 -10.78 0.59
CA GLN A 83 24.51 -12.06 1.27
C GLN A 83 23.67 -13.03 0.43
N GLY A 84 22.60 -12.56 -0.20
CA GLY A 84 21.77 -13.34 -1.11
C GLY A 84 22.56 -13.85 -2.32
N GLU A 85 23.43 -13.00 -2.89
CA GLU A 85 24.34 -13.40 -3.97
C GLU A 85 25.31 -14.51 -3.53
N LYS A 86 25.89 -14.40 -2.32
CA LYS A 86 26.75 -15.46 -1.77
C LYS A 86 26.00 -16.78 -1.56
N LEU A 87 24.83 -16.72 -0.94
CA LEU A 87 24.00 -17.92 -0.72
C LEU A 87 23.59 -18.56 -2.05
N SER A 88 23.25 -17.75 -3.05
CA SER A 88 22.91 -18.25 -4.39
C SER A 88 24.11 -18.96 -5.05
N ALA A 89 25.32 -18.45 -4.86
CA ALA A 89 26.54 -19.08 -5.36
C ALA A 89 26.84 -20.41 -4.62
N GLU A 90 26.62 -20.46 -3.30
CA GLU A 90 26.76 -21.67 -2.50
C GLU A 90 25.75 -22.75 -2.90
N LEU A 91 24.48 -22.37 -3.11
CA LEU A 91 23.43 -23.29 -3.59
C LEU A 91 23.76 -23.84 -4.98
N LEU A 92 24.29 -23.00 -5.87
CA LEU A 92 24.71 -23.42 -7.19
C LEU A 92 25.90 -24.38 -7.13
N ALA A 93 26.87 -24.13 -6.25
CA ALA A 93 27.99 -25.05 -6.02
C ALA A 93 27.53 -26.40 -5.44
N LEU A 94 26.56 -26.41 -4.52
CA LEU A 94 25.97 -27.62 -3.97
C LEU A 94 25.19 -28.42 -5.03
N ALA A 95 24.41 -27.75 -5.89
CA ALA A 95 23.72 -28.40 -7.00
C ALA A 95 24.70 -29.07 -7.97
N GLN A 96 25.79 -28.37 -8.32
CA GLN A 96 26.86 -28.93 -9.17
C GLN A 96 27.55 -30.13 -8.51
N ALA A 97 27.79 -30.08 -7.20
CA ALA A 97 28.36 -31.21 -6.46
C ALA A 97 27.42 -32.42 -6.43
N GLN A 98 26.11 -32.18 -6.26
CA GLN A 98 25.09 -33.24 -6.31
C GLN A 98 25.03 -33.91 -7.70
N ASP A 99 25.08 -33.13 -8.77
CA ASP A 99 25.08 -33.67 -10.14
C ASP A 99 26.37 -34.47 -10.42
N ALA A 100 27.53 -34.01 -9.93
CA ALA A 100 28.78 -34.76 -10.03
C ALA A 100 28.71 -36.11 -9.29
N LEU A 101 28.09 -36.16 -8.11
CA LEU A 101 27.90 -37.40 -7.35
C LEU A 101 26.92 -38.35 -8.05
N ARG A 102 25.86 -37.83 -8.68
CA ARG A 102 24.94 -38.65 -9.50
C ARG A 102 25.66 -39.33 -10.66
N LEU A 103 26.49 -38.58 -11.39
CA LEU A 103 27.29 -39.13 -12.49
C LEU A 103 28.23 -40.24 -12.00
N GLN A 104 28.91 -40.05 -10.87
CA GLN A 104 29.76 -41.08 -10.28
C GLN A 104 28.96 -42.33 -9.86
N LEU A 105 27.77 -42.17 -9.31
CA LEU A 105 26.90 -43.28 -8.93
C LEU A 105 26.45 -44.09 -10.16
N GLU A 106 26.08 -43.40 -11.25
CA GLU A 106 25.72 -44.04 -12.53
C GLU A 106 26.89 -44.83 -13.13
N GLU A 107 28.10 -44.27 -13.11
CA GLU A 107 29.32 -44.98 -13.56
C GLU A 107 29.60 -46.24 -12.72
N GLN A 108 29.46 -46.15 -11.39
CA GLN A 108 29.60 -47.29 -10.50
C GLN A 108 28.53 -48.36 -10.77
N GLN A 109 27.27 -47.96 -10.94
CA GLN A 109 26.17 -48.89 -11.27
C GLN A 109 26.43 -49.61 -12.59
N GLN A 110 26.84 -48.89 -13.64
CA GLN A 110 27.20 -49.52 -14.92
C GLN A 110 28.36 -50.52 -14.78
N SER A 111 29.37 -50.21 -13.95
CA SER A 111 30.47 -51.15 -13.67
C SER A 111 30.00 -52.41 -12.92
N VAL A 112 29.07 -52.27 -11.99
CA VAL A 112 28.47 -53.39 -11.25
C VAL A 112 27.55 -54.22 -12.14
N GLU A 113 26.74 -53.59 -12.99
CA GLU A 113 25.88 -54.28 -13.96
C GLU A 113 26.69 -55.13 -14.96
N THR A 114 27.82 -54.62 -15.46
CA THR A 114 28.70 -55.40 -16.34
C THR A 114 29.33 -56.61 -15.63
N SER A 115 29.72 -56.47 -14.35
CA SER A 115 30.25 -57.56 -13.54
C SER A 115 29.19 -58.60 -13.15
N THR A 116 28.03 -58.13 -12.68
CA THR A 116 26.89 -58.98 -12.27
C THR A 116 26.25 -59.73 -13.44
N ARG A 117 26.27 -59.17 -14.65
CA ARG A 117 25.87 -59.89 -15.87
C ARG A 117 26.79 -61.08 -16.15
N GLY A 118 28.10 -60.95 -15.92
CA GLY A 118 29.05 -62.05 -15.98
C GLY A 118 28.78 -63.13 -14.92
N LEU A 119 28.46 -62.73 -13.68
CA LEU A 119 28.08 -63.65 -12.60
C LEU A 119 26.73 -64.32 -12.85
N HIS A 120 25.74 -63.63 -13.43
CA HIS A 120 24.46 -64.22 -13.81
C HIS A 120 24.62 -65.32 -14.85
N CYS A 121 25.51 -65.17 -15.83
CA CYS A 121 25.82 -66.22 -16.79
C CYS A 121 26.40 -67.49 -16.12
N GLU A 122 27.18 -67.34 -15.04
CA GLU A 122 27.69 -68.49 -14.27
C GLU A 122 26.64 -69.06 -13.30
N LEU A 123 25.78 -68.22 -12.71
CA LEU A 123 24.65 -68.68 -11.88
C LEU A 123 23.62 -69.45 -12.72
N ASP A 124 23.38 -69.07 -13.96
CA ASP A 124 22.49 -69.81 -14.86
C ASP A 124 23.07 -71.18 -15.23
N ARG A 125 24.40 -71.30 -15.34
CA ARG A 125 25.09 -72.59 -15.46
C ARG A 125 24.93 -73.45 -14.21
N VAL A 126 25.10 -72.88 -13.02
CA VAL A 126 24.93 -73.59 -11.74
C VAL A 126 23.46 -73.97 -11.52
N ARG A 127 22.51 -73.11 -11.92
CA ARG A 127 21.07 -73.38 -11.85
C ARG A 127 20.66 -74.50 -12.79
N ALA A 128 21.25 -74.60 -13.98
CA ALA A 128 21.09 -75.76 -14.88
C ALA A 128 21.62 -77.05 -14.23
N LEU A 129 22.72 -76.95 -13.47
CA LEU A 129 23.31 -78.07 -12.73
C LEU A 129 22.46 -78.50 -11.51
N ILE A 130 21.94 -77.55 -10.74
CA ILE A 130 21.06 -77.83 -9.59
C ILE A 130 19.71 -78.38 -10.04
N SER A 131 19.16 -77.89 -11.15
CA SER A 131 17.93 -78.44 -11.74
C SER A 131 18.10 -79.90 -12.19
N SER A 132 19.33 -80.31 -12.52
CA SER A 132 19.66 -81.72 -12.78
C SER A 132 19.78 -82.57 -11.50
N MET A 133 20.07 -81.93 -10.36
CA MET A 133 20.23 -82.59 -9.06
C MET A 133 18.94 -82.63 -8.22
N SER A 134 17.98 -81.73 -8.48
CA SER A 134 16.74 -81.61 -7.70
C SER A 134 15.65 -82.65 -8.05
N HIS A 135 15.96 -83.64 -8.90
CA HIS A 135 15.10 -84.82 -9.12
C HIS A 135 15.18 -85.87 -7.99
N ASN A 136 15.85 -85.57 -6.88
CA ASN A 136 15.97 -86.46 -5.73
C ASN A 136 15.45 -85.84 -4.43
N ARG A 137 14.30 -86.38 -4.03
CA ARG A 137 13.81 -86.66 -2.66
C ARG A 137 12.73 -85.75 -2.05
N VAL A 138 11.78 -86.49 -1.49
CA VAL A 138 10.44 -86.19 -0.95
C VAL A 138 10.49 -85.86 0.55
N LYS A 139 9.64 -84.88 0.91
CA LYS A 139 8.78 -84.68 2.11
C LYS A 139 9.12 -85.36 3.44
N LEU A 140 9.01 -84.58 4.53
CA LEU A 140 8.67 -85.07 5.86
C LEU A 140 7.61 -84.15 6.50
N LEU A 141 6.46 -84.76 6.84
CA LEU A 141 5.32 -84.18 7.55
C LEU A 141 5.23 -84.88 8.91
N GLY A 142 5.19 -84.12 10.01
CA GLY A 142 4.94 -84.66 11.35
C GLY A 142 4.73 -83.54 12.36
N ASN A 143 3.46 -83.29 12.69
CA ASN A 143 2.87 -82.56 13.84
C ASN A 143 1.61 -81.79 13.41
N GLN A 144 0.58 -82.50 12.98
CA GLN A 144 -0.55 -81.95 12.22
C GLN A 144 -1.39 -80.89 12.97
N ASP A 145 -1.46 -80.90 14.29
CA ASP A 145 -2.31 -79.96 15.06
C ASP A 145 -1.56 -78.72 15.57
N GLU A 146 -0.29 -78.86 15.99
CA GLU A 146 0.59 -77.71 16.27
C GLU A 146 0.84 -76.88 15.01
N ILE A 147 0.98 -77.56 13.87
CA ILE A 147 1.11 -76.92 12.56
C ILE A 147 -0.18 -76.17 12.21
N LYS A 148 -1.37 -76.72 12.51
CA LYS A 148 -2.64 -76.01 12.29
C LYS A 148 -2.76 -74.76 13.16
N GLU A 149 -2.43 -74.85 14.45
CA GLU A 149 -2.52 -73.69 15.35
C GLU A 149 -1.52 -72.59 14.96
N MET A 150 -0.31 -72.97 14.57
CA MET A 150 0.70 -72.03 14.07
C MET A 150 0.26 -71.39 12.75
N LEU A 151 -0.34 -72.17 11.84
CA LEU A 151 -0.91 -71.67 10.58
C LEU A 151 -2.08 -70.70 10.83
N GLU A 152 -2.95 -70.97 11.80
CA GLU A 152 -4.08 -70.08 12.11
C GLU A 152 -3.59 -68.76 12.74
N LYS A 153 -2.59 -68.81 13.65
CA LYS A 153 -1.94 -67.59 14.18
C LYS A 153 -1.27 -66.78 13.08
N MET A 154 -0.57 -67.45 12.17
CA MET A 154 0.07 -66.83 11.02
C MET A 154 -0.98 -66.18 10.10
N LYS A 155 -2.06 -66.89 9.78
CA LYS A 155 -3.18 -66.38 8.99
C LYS A 155 -3.83 -65.14 9.62
N ASN A 156 -4.16 -65.18 10.90
CA ASN A 156 -4.74 -64.03 11.61
C ASN A 156 -3.79 -62.82 11.59
N SER A 157 -2.48 -63.04 11.76
CA SER A 157 -1.49 -61.96 11.68
C SER A 157 -1.38 -61.33 10.29
N TYR A 158 -1.51 -62.14 9.23
CA TYR A 158 -1.56 -61.64 7.85
C TYR A 158 -2.87 -60.91 7.54
N GLU A 159 -4.00 -61.39 8.04
CA GLU A 159 -5.30 -60.71 7.90
C GLU A 159 -5.28 -59.33 8.59
N GLU A 160 -4.69 -59.21 9.78
CA GLU A 160 -4.50 -57.92 10.45
C GLU A 160 -3.57 -56.98 9.68
N GLN A 161 -2.44 -57.50 9.15
CA GLN A 161 -1.53 -56.72 8.31
C GLN A 161 -2.22 -56.25 7.02
N GLN A 162 -2.99 -57.13 6.38
CA GLN A 162 -3.76 -56.81 5.18
C GLN A 162 -4.79 -55.72 5.47
N LYS A 163 -5.55 -55.85 6.57
CA LYS A 163 -6.53 -54.83 6.98
C LYS A 163 -5.86 -53.47 7.25
N LYS A 164 -4.71 -53.45 7.93
CA LYS A 164 -3.93 -52.21 8.16
C LYS A 164 -3.46 -51.57 6.86
N LEU A 165 -3.06 -52.37 5.87
CA LEU A 165 -2.67 -51.86 4.55
C LEU A 165 -3.87 -51.30 3.79
N GLU A 166 -5.02 -51.99 3.83
CA GLU A 166 -6.27 -51.51 3.21
C GLU A 166 -6.73 -50.18 3.83
N GLU A 167 -6.69 -50.04 5.15
CA GLU A 167 -6.99 -48.79 5.86
C GLU A 167 -6.06 -47.65 5.43
N LYS A 168 -4.75 -47.89 5.37
CA LYS A 168 -3.77 -46.90 4.89
C LYS A 168 -4.00 -46.48 3.43
N VAL A 169 -4.36 -47.42 2.55
CA VAL A 169 -4.67 -47.10 1.15
C VAL A 169 -5.91 -46.22 1.05
N VAL A 170 -6.93 -46.48 1.87
CA VAL A 170 -8.14 -45.64 1.93
C VAL A 170 -7.81 -44.24 2.48
N GLU A 171 -6.97 -44.15 3.51
CA GLU A 171 -6.53 -42.87 4.08
C GLU A 171 -5.74 -42.03 3.06
N MET A 172 -4.71 -42.61 2.44
CA MET A 172 -3.95 -41.94 1.37
C MET A 172 -4.85 -41.55 0.18
N GLY A 173 -5.86 -42.35 -0.14
CA GLY A 173 -6.83 -42.03 -1.19
C GLY A 173 -7.68 -40.79 -0.88
N LYS A 174 -8.07 -40.62 0.38
CA LYS A 174 -8.80 -39.42 0.86
C LYS A 174 -7.90 -38.19 0.85
N GLU A 175 -6.69 -38.31 1.39
CA GLU A 175 -5.69 -37.24 1.41
C GLU A 175 -5.38 -36.75 -0.01
N HIS A 176 -5.13 -37.68 -0.95
CA HIS A 176 -4.89 -37.32 -2.36
C HIS A 176 -6.08 -36.59 -3.01
N GLN A 177 -7.32 -36.97 -2.65
CA GLN A 177 -8.50 -36.28 -3.13
C GLN A 177 -8.65 -34.88 -2.52
N GLU A 178 -8.25 -34.70 -1.27
CA GLU A 178 -8.16 -33.40 -0.59
C GLU A 178 -7.11 -32.49 -1.22
N ASP A 179 -5.91 -33.00 -1.45
CA ASP A 179 -4.83 -32.28 -2.12
C ASP A 179 -5.23 -31.83 -3.52
N LYS A 180 -5.87 -32.71 -4.31
CA LYS A 180 -6.42 -32.35 -5.62
C LYS A 180 -7.45 -31.23 -5.54
N ARG A 181 -8.31 -31.22 -4.51
CA ARG A 181 -9.27 -30.13 -4.29
C ARG A 181 -8.55 -28.84 -3.91
N ALA A 182 -7.59 -28.90 -3.00
CA ALA A 182 -6.80 -27.74 -2.57
C ALA A 182 -6.01 -27.12 -3.74
N ILE A 183 -5.41 -27.94 -4.61
CA ILE A 183 -4.71 -27.47 -5.81
C ILE A 183 -5.67 -26.74 -6.75
N ARG A 184 -6.87 -27.29 -7.02
CA ARG A 184 -7.86 -26.62 -7.88
C ARG A 184 -8.33 -25.29 -7.28
N ASN A 185 -8.59 -25.25 -5.98
CA ASN A 185 -9.01 -24.02 -5.29
C ASN A 185 -7.91 -22.95 -5.37
N ARG A 186 -6.65 -23.31 -5.10
CA ARG A 186 -5.51 -22.39 -5.25
C ARG A 186 -5.37 -21.90 -6.69
N GLN A 187 -5.54 -22.78 -7.68
CA GLN A 187 -5.50 -22.39 -9.09
C GLN A 187 -6.61 -21.40 -9.45
N GLN A 188 -7.82 -21.61 -8.93
CA GLN A 188 -8.94 -20.68 -9.10
C GLN A 188 -8.64 -19.33 -8.45
N GLU A 189 -8.23 -19.31 -7.18
CA GLU A 189 -7.85 -18.08 -6.46
C GLU A 189 -6.74 -17.31 -7.19
N LEU A 190 -5.73 -18.01 -7.72
CA LEU A 190 -4.67 -17.40 -8.52
C LEU A 190 -5.22 -16.78 -9.82
N SER A 191 -6.18 -17.43 -10.48
CA SER A 191 -6.81 -16.88 -11.68
C SER A 191 -7.67 -15.65 -11.38
N GLU A 192 -8.41 -15.65 -10.26
CA GLU A 192 -9.21 -14.52 -9.80
C GLU A 192 -8.32 -13.32 -9.43
N ARG A 193 -7.25 -13.56 -8.68
CA ARG A 193 -6.26 -12.52 -8.34
C ARG A 193 -5.59 -11.97 -9.59
N SER A 194 -5.23 -12.82 -10.55
CA SER A 194 -4.62 -12.39 -11.82
C SER A 194 -5.59 -11.50 -12.62
N ALA A 195 -6.87 -11.86 -12.70
CA ALA A 195 -7.89 -11.04 -13.36
C ALA A 195 -8.09 -9.69 -12.64
N ALA A 196 -8.14 -9.69 -11.30
CA ALA A 196 -8.27 -8.46 -10.52
C ALA A 196 -7.07 -7.51 -10.73
N VAL A 197 -5.85 -8.04 -10.77
CA VAL A 197 -4.62 -7.27 -11.05
C VAL A 197 -4.64 -6.70 -12.47
N MET A 198 -5.09 -7.45 -13.47
CA MET A 198 -5.21 -6.93 -14.84
C MET A 198 -6.24 -5.78 -14.93
N CYS A 199 -7.38 -5.92 -14.26
CA CYS A 199 -8.39 -4.87 -14.19
C CYS A 199 -7.87 -3.61 -13.49
N SER A 200 -7.20 -3.74 -12.35
CA SER A 200 -6.63 -2.59 -11.64
C SER A 200 -5.50 -1.93 -12.43
N GLN A 201 -4.63 -2.73 -13.07
CA GLN A 201 -3.57 -2.20 -13.94
C GLN A 201 -4.14 -1.41 -15.13
N SER A 202 -5.24 -1.87 -15.73
CA SER A 202 -5.93 -1.12 -16.78
C SER A 202 -6.48 0.21 -16.27
N GLN A 203 -7.06 0.24 -15.06
CA GLN A 203 -7.58 1.46 -14.45
C GLN A 203 -6.47 2.46 -14.12
N VAL A 204 -5.31 1.98 -13.64
CA VAL A 204 -4.15 2.83 -13.39
C VAL A 204 -3.66 3.47 -14.69
N LYS A 205 -3.54 2.70 -15.78
CA LYS A 205 -3.15 3.25 -17.09
C LYS A 205 -4.13 4.30 -17.60
N GLU A 206 -5.44 4.05 -17.50
CA GLU A 206 -6.47 5.02 -17.90
C GLU A 206 -6.34 6.32 -17.07
N ALA A 207 -6.12 6.21 -15.75
CA ALA A 207 -5.91 7.35 -14.88
C ALA A 207 -4.60 8.10 -15.18
N GLU A 208 -3.51 7.41 -15.54
CA GLU A 208 -2.24 8.01 -15.96
C GLU A 208 -2.38 8.80 -17.27
N GLU A 209 -3.13 8.26 -18.24
CA GLU A 209 -3.45 8.93 -19.50
C GLU A 209 -4.31 10.18 -19.26
N GLU A 210 -5.33 10.08 -18.41
CA GLU A 210 -6.15 11.23 -18.00
C GLU A 210 -5.32 12.29 -17.27
N ASN A 211 -4.42 11.90 -16.37
CA ASN A 211 -3.54 12.82 -15.65
C ASN A 211 -2.60 13.55 -16.62
N SER A 212 -2.00 12.83 -17.56
CA SER A 212 -1.15 13.41 -18.61
C SER A 212 -1.92 14.42 -19.46
N LYS A 213 -3.17 14.10 -19.84
CA LYS A 213 -4.05 14.98 -20.59
C LYS A 213 -4.44 16.24 -19.80
N LEU A 214 -4.81 16.10 -18.53
CA LEU A 214 -5.13 17.22 -17.66
C LEU A 214 -3.91 18.11 -17.41
N GLN A 215 -2.73 17.51 -17.23
CA GLN A 215 -1.47 18.25 -17.08
C GLN A 215 -1.16 19.08 -18.32
N LEU A 216 -1.39 18.54 -19.52
CA LEU A 216 -1.25 19.28 -20.77
C LEU A 216 -2.25 20.45 -20.85
N GLN A 217 -3.53 20.21 -20.55
CA GLN A 217 -4.56 21.27 -20.54
C GLN A 217 -4.22 22.40 -19.56
N VAL A 218 -3.66 22.08 -18.39
CA VAL A 218 -3.20 23.11 -17.42
C VAL A 218 -2.02 23.90 -17.98
N LYS A 219 -1.10 23.27 -18.72
CA LYS A 219 0.02 23.99 -19.37
C LYS A 219 -0.49 24.92 -20.46
N GLU A 220 -1.39 24.44 -21.32
CA GLU A 220 -2.01 25.23 -22.39
C GLU A 220 -2.76 26.43 -21.83
N LEU A 221 -3.64 26.23 -20.85
CA LEU A 221 -4.36 27.33 -20.19
C LEU A 221 -3.42 28.33 -19.53
N ASN A 222 -2.37 27.87 -18.85
CA ASN A 222 -1.39 28.79 -18.27
C ASN A 222 -0.66 29.62 -19.33
N GLU A 223 -0.34 29.03 -20.48
CA GLU A 223 0.28 29.74 -21.59
C GLU A 223 -0.67 30.76 -22.22
N GLU A 224 -1.96 30.42 -22.33
CA GLU A 224 -3.01 31.36 -22.74
C GLU A 224 -3.15 32.52 -21.75
N TYR A 225 -3.16 32.26 -20.44
CA TYR A 225 -3.20 33.31 -19.41
C TYR A 225 -1.96 34.21 -19.48
N ARG A 226 -0.76 33.63 -19.64
CA ARG A 226 0.48 34.41 -19.79
C ARG A 226 0.44 35.28 -21.05
N SER A 227 0.04 34.71 -22.18
CA SER A 227 -0.08 35.43 -23.45
C SER A 227 -1.07 36.59 -23.31
N ARG A 228 -2.22 36.37 -22.67
CA ARG A 228 -3.23 37.41 -22.44
C ARG A 228 -2.73 38.52 -21.51
N LEU A 229 -2.00 38.18 -20.45
CA LEU A 229 -1.37 39.16 -19.56
C LEU A 229 -0.32 40.00 -20.29
N VAL A 230 0.47 39.40 -21.19
CA VAL A 230 1.44 40.12 -22.02
C VAL A 230 0.72 41.09 -22.95
N TRP A 231 -0.36 40.66 -23.62
CA TRP A 231 -1.21 41.55 -24.44
C TRP A 231 -1.78 42.71 -23.63
N TYR A 232 -2.30 42.45 -22.43
CA TYR A 232 -2.82 43.49 -21.54
C TYR A 232 -1.74 44.50 -21.12
N LEU A 233 -0.52 44.05 -20.85
CA LEU A 233 0.61 44.92 -20.55
C LEU A 233 1.05 45.72 -21.78
N GLN A 234 1.05 45.10 -22.96
CA GLN A 234 1.36 45.76 -24.23
C GLN A 234 0.34 46.84 -24.56
N ASP A 235 -0.96 46.55 -24.50
CA ASP A 235 -2.03 47.52 -24.73
C ASP A 235 -1.95 48.71 -23.77
N LEU A 236 -1.64 48.46 -22.49
CA LEU A 236 -1.42 49.51 -21.51
C LEU A 236 -0.17 50.34 -21.83
N SER A 237 0.92 49.72 -22.28
CA SER A 237 2.15 50.43 -22.67
C SER A 237 1.96 51.27 -23.93
N GLU A 238 1.32 50.74 -24.98
CA GLU A 238 1.02 51.46 -26.22
C GLU A 238 0.08 52.65 -25.96
N TYR A 239 -0.87 52.48 -25.04
CA TYR A 239 -1.74 53.58 -24.59
C TYR A 239 -0.96 54.67 -23.83
N ILE A 240 -0.03 54.30 -22.95
CA ILE A 240 0.80 55.25 -22.18
C ILE A 240 1.81 55.97 -23.09
N ASP A 241 2.43 55.26 -24.04
CA ASP A 241 3.38 55.84 -25.00
C ASP A 241 2.68 56.80 -25.98
N GLY A 242 1.43 56.51 -26.37
CA GLY A 242 0.60 57.39 -27.18
C GLY A 242 0.18 58.69 -26.49
N LEU A 243 0.26 58.76 -25.15
CA LEU A 243 -0.01 59.98 -24.36
C LEU A 243 1.12 61.02 -24.45
N GLY A 244 2.31 60.64 -24.92
CA GLY A 244 3.50 61.50 -25.00
C GLY A 244 3.42 62.60 -26.07
N GLU A 245 2.53 62.47 -27.06
CA GLU A 245 2.37 63.42 -28.17
C GLU A 245 1.12 64.31 -28.02
N GLY A 246 1.12 65.18 -27.01
CA GLY A 246 0.52 66.52 -27.10
C GLY A 246 -0.96 66.68 -27.46
N LYS A 247 -1.90 65.92 -26.86
CA LYS A 247 -3.35 66.24 -26.91
C LYS A 247 -4.04 66.09 -25.54
N SER A 248 -5.12 66.85 -25.39
CA SER A 248 -5.80 67.27 -24.16
C SER A 248 -6.68 66.15 -23.50
N PRO A 249 -7.43 66.40 -22.39
CA PRO A 249 -7.81 65.39 -21.38
C PRO A 249 -9.16 64.61 -21.53
N PRO A 250 -9.67 64.15 -22.71
CA PRO A 250 -10.78 63.19 -22.75
C PRO A 250 -10.39 61.70 -22.58
N GLU A 251 -9.11 61.36 -22.43
CA GLU A 251 -8.60 60.00 -22.68
C GLU A 251 -8.77 58.99 -21.53
N ALA A 252 -9.04 59.45 -20.30
CA ALA A 252 -9.32 58.56 -19.16
C ALA A 252 -10.52 57.62 -19.41
N SER A 253 -11.43 57.99 -20.30
CA SER A 253 -12.56 57.15 -20.74
C SER A 253 -12.13 55.95 -21.59
N LYS A 254 -11.08 56.09 -22.42
CA LYS A 254 -10.56 55.01 -23.28
C LYS A 254 -9.73 54.00 -22.49
N LEU A 255 -8.92 54.48 -21.53
CA LEU A 255 -8.22 53.61 -20.58
C LEU A 255 -9.20 52.80 -19.74
N ARG A 256 -10.25 53.47 -19.24
CA ARG A 256 -11.33 52.81 -18.49
C ARG A 256 -11.99 51.72 -19.33
N ALA A 257 -12.30 51.97 -20.60
CA ALA A 257 -12.86 50.98 -21.50
C ALA A 257 -11.91 49.77 -21.75
N HIS A 258 -10.60 49.98 -21.85
CA HIS A 258 -9.63 48.87 -21.96
C HIS A 258 -9.58 48.03 -20.69
N VAL A 259 -9.49 48.67 -19.52
CA VAL A 259 -9.51 47.97 -18.22
C VAL A 259 -10.83 47.23 -18.00
N ASP A 260 -11.95 47.81 -18.40
CA ASP A 260 -13.26 47.17 -18.34
C ASP A 260 -13.33 45.95 -19.27
N SER A 261 -12.73 46.03 -20.47
CA SER A 261 -12.61 44.89 -21.39
C SER A 261 -11.75 43.77 -20.79
N MET A 262 -10.60 44.09 -20.20
CA MET A 262 -9.73 43.11 -19.53
C MET A 262 -10.44 42.41 -18.36
N LEU A 263 -11.18 43.18 -17.55
CA LEU A 263 -11.97 42.63 -16.44
C LEU A 263 -13.11 41.75 -16.94
N GLN A 264 -13.77 42.12 -18.03
CA GLN A 264 -14.83 41.32 -18.65
C GLN A 264 -14.30 39.98 -19.17
N ASP A 265 -13.12 40.01 -19.78
CA ASP A 265 -12.43 38.83 -20.26
C ASP A 265 -12.04 37.88 -19.11
N VAL A 266 -11.47 38.41 -18.04
CA VAL A 266 -11.16 37.63 -16.82
C VAL A 266 -12.45 37.00 -16.26
N ARG A 267 -13.54 37.78 -16.12
CA ARG A 267 -14.83 37.27 -15.66
C ARG A 267 -15.38 36.16 -16.56
N SER A 268 -15.25 36.29 -17.88
CA SER A 268 -15.69 35.28 -18.84
C SER A 268 -14.89 33.98 -18.72
N SER A 269 -13.58 34.06 -18.48
CA SER A 269 -12.71 32.89 -18.28
C SER A 269 -13.07 32.11 -17.01
N TYR A 270 -13.35 32.81 -15.90
CA TYR A 270 -13.81 32.18 -14.66
C TYR A 270 -15.19 31.54 -14.84
N ARG A 271 -16.12 32.20 -15.54
CA ARG A 271 -17.44 31.64 -15.88
C ARG A 271 -17.31 30.34 -16.70
N ALA A 272 -16.46 30.33 -17.72
CA ALA A 272 -16.22 29.15 -18.55
C ALA A 272 -15.65 27.99 -17.73
N ARG A 273 -14.70 28.27 -16.83
CA ARG A 273 -14.13 27.27 -15.91
C ARG A 273 -15.18 26.73 -14.93
N GLU A 274 -16.01 27.60 -14.38
CA GLU A 274 -17.11 27.20 -13.49
C GLU A 274 -18.10 26.28 -14.22
N GLU A 275 -18.44 26.58 -15.47
CA GLU A 275 -19.31 25.76 -16.30
C GLU A 275 -18.70 24.38 -16.65
N GLN A 276 -17.38 24.33 -16.90
CA GLN A 276 -16.66 23.08 -17.09
C GLN A 276 -16.70 22.20 -15.83
N LEU A 277 -16.42 22.78 -14.65
CA LEU A 277 -16.48 22.06 -13.37
C LEU A 277 -17.89 21.58 -13.07
N ALA A 278 -18.91 22.42 -13.30
CA ALA A 278 -20.31 22.03 -13.13
C ALA A 278 -20.71 20.88 -14.07
N SER A 279 -20.23 20.89 -15.31
CA SER A 279 -20.47 19.83 -16.29
C SER A 279 -19.79 18.52 -15.90
N ALA A 280 -18.54 18.57 -15.44
CA ALA A 280 -17.82 17.41 -14.93
C ALA A 280 -18.53 16.78 -13.71
N ALA A 281 -18.94 17.60 -12.75
CA ALA A 281 -19.71 17.15 -11.57
C ALA A 281 -21.02 16.45 -11.98
N ARG A 282 -21.76 17.01 -12.96
CA ARG A 282 -22.96 16.37 -13.51
C ARG A 282 -22.64 15.03 -14.18
N SER A 283 -21.54 14.92 -14.91
CA SER A 283 -21.14 13.65 -15.54
C SER A 283 -20.76 12.58 -14.50
N TYR A 284 -20.04 12.94 -13.43
CA TYR A 284 -19.70 12.00 -12.36
C TYR A 284 -20.96 11.53 -11.63
N LYS A 285 -21.89 12.43 -11.32
CA LYS A 285 -23.19 12.06 -10.76
C LYS A 285 -23.94 11.07 -11.65
N LYS A 286 -23.93 11.26 -12.97
CA LYS A 286 -24.58 10.36 -13.93
C LYS A 286 -23.87 8.99 -14.00
N ARG A 287 -22.54 8.97 -13.99
CA ARG A 287 -21.74 7.73 -13.97
C ARG A 287 -21.97 6.96 -12.68
N LEU A 288 -21.99 7.63 -11.53
CA LEU A 288 -22.29 7.02 -10.24
C LEU A 288 -23.68 6.39 -10.23
N GLN A 289 -24.71 7.13 -10.68
CA GLN A 289 -26.06 6.58 -10.81
C GLN A 289 -26.12 5.36 -11.72
N LYS A 290 -25.35 5.33 -12.81
CA LYS A 290 -25.25 4.15 -13.70
C LYS A 290 -24.63 2.96 -12.95
N ILE A 291 -23.53 3.17 -12.24
CA ILE A 291 -22.83 2.13 -11.46
C ILE A 291 -23.75 1.57 -10.36
N THR A 292 -24.43 2.44 -9.60
CA THR A 292 -25.36 2.00 -8.55
C THR A 292 -26.50 1.15 -9.13
N LYS A 293 -27.05 1.53 -10.29
CA LYS A 293 -28.09 0.74 -10.97
C LYS A 293 -27.57 -0.62 -11.44
N THR A 294 -26.38 -0.67 -12.03
CA THR A 294 -25.78 -1.94 -12.46
C THR A 294 -25.44 -2.83 -11.28
N HIS A 295 -24.95 -2.26 -10.17
CA HIS A 295 -24.69 -2.98 -8.92
C HIS A 295 -25.96 -3.61 -8.36
N HIS A 296 -27.06 -2.85 -8.27
CA HIS A 296 -28.34 -3.37 -7.82
C HIS A 296 -28.86 -4.49 -8.73
N ALA A 297 -28.76 -4.33 -10.05
CA ALA A 297 -29.17 -5.37 -10.99
C ALA A 297 -28.34 -6.66 -10.83
N LEU A 298 -27.03 -6.52 -10.61
CA LEU A 298 -26.14 -7.65 -10.37
C LEU A 298 -26.46 -8.35 -9.03
N LEU A 299 -26.72 -7.59 -7.97
CA LEU A 299 -27.15 -8.15 -6.69
C LEU A 299 -28.44 -8.95 -6.82
N ILE A 300 -29.43 -8.44 -7.56
CA ILE A 300 -30.68 -9.17 -7.82
C ILE A 300 -30.40 -10.47 -8.59
N ALA A 301 -29.56 -10.43 -9.63
CA ALA A 301 -29.18 -11.62 -10.39
C ALA A 301 -28.46 -12.64 -9.50
N TYR A 302 -27.55 -12.18 -8.63
CA TYR A 302 -26.83 -13.01 -7.67
C TYR A 302 -27.79 -13.67 -6.66
N ARG A 303 -28.74 -12.92 -6.09
CA ARG A 303 -29.81 -13.47 -5.22
C ARG A 303 -30.53 -14.63 -5.89
N VAL A 304 -31.03 -14.38 -7.10
CA VAL A 304 -31.82 -15.36 -7.87
C VAL A 304 -31.00 -16.60 -8.19
N GLN A 305 -29.75 -16.43 -8.63
CA GLN A 305 -28.85 -17.55 -8.92
C GLN A 305 -28.56 -18.39 -7.67
N ARG A 306 -28.30 -17.73 -6.55
CA ARG A 306 -28.02 -18.38 -5.27
C ARG A 306 -29.23 -19.17 -4.76
N GLU A 307 -30.42 -18.60 -4.83
CA GLU A 307 -31.68 -19.29 -4.50
C GLU A 307 -31.92 -20.51 -5.41
N GLN A 308 -31.62 -20.41 -6.71
CA GLN A 308 -31.74 -21.53 -7.64
C GLN A 308 -30.78 -22.68 -7.30
N ILE A 309 -29.53 -22.39 -6.93
CA ILE A 309 -28.55 -23.40 -6.51
C ILE A 309 -29.01 -24.07 -5.21
N LEU A 310 -29.48 -23.30 -4.24
CA LEU A 310 -29.99 -23.82 -2.97
C LEU A 310 -31.27 -24.67 -3.14
N ALA A 311 -32.10 -24.36 -4.14
CA ALA A 311 -33.31 -25.11 -4.43
C ALA A 311 -33.06 -26.43 -5.18
N GLN A 312 -31.85 -26.68 -5.69
CA GLN A 312 -31.47 -27.91 -6.39
C GLN A 312 -30.62 -28.84 -5.50
N PRO A 313 -31.21 -29.89 -4.88
CA PRO A 313 -30.49 -30.75 -3.93
C PRO A 313 -29.40 -31.65 -4.55
N GLU A 314 -29.32 -31.77 -5.88
CA GLU A 314 -28.31 -32.58 -6.57
C GLU A 314 -27.16 -31.76 -7.21
N SER A 315 -27.22 -30.43 -7.11
CA SER A 315 -26.18 -29.56 -7.63
C SER A 315 -24.99 -29.54 -6.65
N SER A 316 -23.82 -30.06 -7.08
CA SER A 316 -22.57 -30.00 -6.31
C SER A 316 -21.93 -28.59 -6.29
N LEU A 317 -22.69 -27.56 -6.65
CA LEU A 317 -22.22 -26.19 -6.78
C LEU A 317 -22.42 -25.46 -5.44
N ASP A 318 -21.38 -24.74 -5.01
CA ASP A 318 -21.43 -23.90 -3.82
C ASP A 318 -22.27 -22.64 -4.11
N PRO A 319 -23.31 -22.34 -3.33
CA PRO A 319 -24.11 -21.12 -3.46
C PRO A 319 -23.34 -19.83 -3.14
N GLY A 320 -22.14 -19.91 -2.56
CA GLY A 320 -21.29 -18.75 -2.27
C GLY A 320 -21.77 -17.89 -1.09
N PRO A 321 -21.04 -16.81 -0.77
CA PRO A 321 -21.25 -16.01 0.43
C PRO A 321 -22.61 -15.28 0.44
N PRO A 322 -23.16 -14.99 1.64
CA PRO A 322 -24.36 -14.18 1.79
C PRO A 322 -24.20 -12.81 1.13
N GLU A 323 -25.33 -12.22 0.76
CA GLU A 323 -25.35 -10.98 -0.02
C GLU A 323 -25.35 -9.68 0.80
N ALA A 324 -25.63 -9.78 2.10
CA ALA A 324 -25.58 -8.66 3.04
C ALA A 324 -24.29 -7.81 2.94
N PRO A 325 -23.07 -8.39 2.85
CA PRO A 325 -21.83 -7.61 2.68
C PRO A 325 -21.69 -6.88 1.33
N PHE A 326 -22.52 -7.21 0.33
CA PHE A 326 -22.47 -6.56 -0.99
C PHE A 326 -23.56 -5.50 -1.17
N SER A 327 -24.49 -5.37 -0.21
CA SER A 327 -25.55 -4.36 -0.29
C SER A 327 -24.99 -2.97 -0.06
N LEU A 328 -24.87 -2.17 -1.12
CA LEU A 328 -24.66 -0.73 -1.00
C LEU A 328 -26.00 -0.10 -0.70
N GLU A 329 -26.35 0.05 0.58
CA GLU A 329 -27.61 0.69 0.95
C GLU A 329 -27.65 2.11 0.34
N PRO A 330 -28.65 2.45 -0.49
CA PRO A 330 -28.82 3.80 -1.01
C PRO A 330 -28.87 4.85 0.11
N SER A 331 -29.34 4.43 1.29
CA SER A 331 -29.37 5.20 2.53
C SER A 331 -27.96 5.58 3.00
N GLU A 332 -26.99 4.66 2.96
CA GLU A 332 -25.61 4.91 3.40
C GLU A 332 -24.90 5.91 2.47
N LEU A 333 -25.05 5.77 1.15
CA LEU A 333 -24.52 6.72 0.18
C LEU A 333 -25.20 8.09 0.25
N ARG A 334 -26.52 8.12 0.51
CA ARG A 334 -27.27 9.37 0.69
C ARG A 334 -26.90 10.05 2.00
N GLU A 335 -26.71 9.30 3.06
CA GLU A 335 -26.21 9.80 4.35
C GLU A 335 -24.79 10.32 4.23
N GLU A 336 -23.88 9.64 3.51
CA GLU A 336 -22.52 10.12 3.26
C GLU A 336 -22.54 11.45 2.49
N THR A 337 -23.32 11.50 1.41
CA THR A 337 -23.42 12.71 0.57
C THR A 337 -24.20 13.84 1.24
N GLU A 338 -25.18 13.55 2.10
CA GLU A 338 -25.87 14.54 2.94
C GLU A 338 -24.98 15.04 4.07
N ARG A 339 -24.19 14.17 4.70
CA ARG A 339 -23.16 14.56 5.68
C ARG A 339 -22.12 15.47 5.05
N GLU A 340 -21.60 15.12 3.87
CA GLU A 340 -20.68 15.97 3.12
C GLU A 340 -21.31 17.30 2.68
N LEU A 341 -22.55 17.29 2.16
CA LEU A 341 -23.27 18.51 1.80
C LEU A 341 -23.52 19.40 3.02
N GLN A 342 -23.85 18.81 4.17
CA GLN A 342 -24.07 19.53 5.41
C GLN A 342 -22.75 20.13 5.93
N GLN A 343 -21.64 19.40 5.84
CA GLN A 343 -20.31 19.89 6.16
C GLN A 343 -19.89 21.02 5.21
N ARG A 344 -20.12 20.88 3.90
CA ARG A 344 -19.85 21.95 2.92
C ARG A 344 -20.72 23.20 3.13
N ARG A 345 -21.98 23.04 3.54
CA ARG A 345 -22.85 24.18 3.91
C ARG A 345 -22.41 24.84 5.21
N GLN A 346 -21.90 24.06 6.16
CA GLN A 346 -21.31 24.60 7.39
C GLN A 346 -20.02 25.35 7.07
N ASP A 347 -19.15 24.81 6.22
CA ASP A 347 -17.94 25.48 5.73
C ASP A 347 -18.30 26.76 4.96
N GLU A 348 -19.30 26.72 4.09
CA GLU A 348 -19.77 27.88 3.34
C GLU A 348 -20.37 28.94 4.26
N ALA A 349 -21.16 28.54 5.27
CA ALA A 349 -21.69 29.46 6.28
C ALA A 349 -20.57 30.04 7.15
N GLN A 350 -19.56 29.25 7.51
CA GLN A 350 -18.37 29.73 8.22
C GLN A 350 -17.58 30.73 7.36
N LEU A 351 -17.40 30.46 6.07
CA LEU A 351 -16.76 31.37 5.11
C LEU A 351 -17.58 32.65 4.88
N GLN A 352 -18.91 32.57 4.80
CA GLN A 352 -19.79 33.74 4.69
C GLN A 352 -19.78 34.57 5.98
N VAL A 353 -19.72 33.95 7.16
CA VAL A 353 -19.58 34.64 8.44
C VAL A 353 -18.20 35.32 8.55
N VAL A 354 -17.14 34.71 8.02
CA VAL A 354 -15.81 35.31 7.90
C VAL A 354 -15.81 36.50 6.92
N ALA A 355 -16.53 36.40 5.80
CA ALA A 355 -16.66 37.47 4.83
C ALA A 355 -17.52 38.66 5.32
N LEU A 356 -18.59 38.41 6.07
CA LEU A 356 -19.50 39.44 6.62
C LEU A 356 -18.96 40.10 7.90
N LYS A 357 -18.04 39.45 8.63
CA LYS A 357 -17.37 40.01 9.82
C LYS A 357 -16.12 40.82 9.49
N MET A 358 -15.96 41.28 8.25
CA MET A 358 -14.87 42.17 7.85
C MET A 358 -15.28 43.66 7.95
N PRO A 359 -15.04 44.35 9.08
CA PRO A 359 -14.50 45.69 9.02
C PRO A 359 -13.00 45.59 8.74
N VAL A 360 -12.50 46.53 7.95
CA VAL A 360 -11.17 46.62 7.30
C VAL A 360 -9.97 46.66 8.28
N GLN A 361 -10.10 46.26 9.54
CA GLN A 361 -9.11 46.52 10.60
C GLN A 361 -8.52 45.32 11.35
N ASN A 362 -8.86 44.07 11.04
CA ASN A 362 -8.35 42.93 11.82
C ASN A 362 -7.75 41.82 10.94
N LEU A 363 -6.54 42.07 10.44
CA LEU A 363 -5.68 41.05 9.82
C LEU A 363 -4.93 40.18 10.86
N SER A 364 -4.89 40.58 12.14
CA SER A 364 -3.98 40.02 13.15
C SER A 364 -4.50 38.80 13.93
N ARG A 365 -5.76 38.38 13.77
CA ARG A 365 -6.32 37.22 14.52
C ARG A 365 -6.36 35.93 13.69
N HIS A 366 -6.10 36.00 12.39
CA HIS A 366 -6.20 34.85 11.49
C HIS A 366 -4.96 33.93 11.52
N GLU A 367 -3.85 34.39 12.10
CA GLU A 367 -2.60 33.61 12.20
C GLU A 367 -2.62 32.61 13.37
N LEU A 368 -3.23 32.94 14.50
CA LEU A 368 -3.28 32.05 15.68
C LEU A 368 -4.20 30.82 15.49
N ALA A 369 -5.33 30.97 14.79
CA ALA A 369 -6.24 29.85 14.53
C ALA A 369 -5.74 28.90 13.42
N CYS A 370 -4.89 29.41 12.52
CA CYS A 370 -4.24 28.61 11.48
C CYS A 370 -3.19 27.67 12.10
N GLU A 371 -2.38 28.17 13.05
CA GLU A 371 -1.37 27.35 13.73
C GLU A 371 -1.94 26.19 14.54
N GLU A 372 -3.02 26.39 15.31
CA GLU A 372 -3.64 25.31 16.07
C GLU A 372 -4.14 24.20 15.14
N SER A 373 -4.79 24.57 14.01
CA SER A 373 -5.25 23.58 13.02
C SER A 373 -4.12 22.81 12.33
N TRP A 374 -2.98 23.45 12.10
CA TRP A 374 -1.79 22.81 11.54
C TRP A 374 -1.06 21.94 12.57
N SER A 375 -1.08 22.34 13.84
CA SER A 375 -0.52 21.53 14.93
C SER A 375 -1.31 20.24 15.14
N ASP A 376 -2.63 20.29 15.02
CA ASP A 376 -3.52 19.13 15.09
C ASP A 376 -3.31 18.17 13.90
N LEU A 377 -3.21 18.71 12.68
CA LEU A 377 -2.92 17.91 11.48
C LEU A 377 -1.55 17.21 11.57
N ARG A 378 -0.51 17.92 12.06
CA ARG A 378 0.82 17.33 12.28
C ARG A 378 0.79 16.27 13.36
N LYS A 379 0.00 16.46 14.43
CA LYS A 379 -0.19 15.47 15.48
C LYS A 379 -0.89 14.21 14.95
N GLN A 380 -1.95 14.38 14.15
CA GLN A 380 -2.64 13.27 13.51
C GLN A 380 -1.75 12.49 12.55
N LEU A 381 -0.95 13.19 11.73
CA LEU A 381 0.02 12.54 10.84
C LEU A 381 1.08 11.74 11.61
N ARG A 382 1.54 12.27 12.76
CA ARG A 382 2.48 11.58 13.64
C ARG A 382 1.85 10.35 14.28
N GLU A 383 0.63 10.47 14.82
CA GLU A 383 -0.12 9.34 15.38
C GLU A 383 -0.40 8.26 14.34
N ILE A 384 -0.74 8.63 13.09
CA ILE A 384 -0.92 7.67 12.00
C ILE A 384 0.42 6.96 11.72
N SER A 385 1.50 7.70 11.50
CA SER A 385 2.84 7.13 11.27
C SER A 385 3.26 6.19 12.39
N ASP A 386 3.16 6.62 13.65
CA ASP A 386 3.52 5.84 14.82
C ASP A 386 2.65 4.58 14.94
N SER A 387 1.34 4.69 14.68
CA SER A 387 0.42 3.54 14.71
C SER A 387 0.75 2.51 13.62
N THR A 388 1.06 2.97 12.39
CA THR A 388 1.49 2.10 11.30
C THR A 388 2.83 1.44 11.62
N LEU A 389 3.80 2.20 12.17
CA LEU A 389 5.10 1.68 12.56
C LEU A 389 4.98 0.60 13.63
N VAL A 390 4.17 0.83 14.67
CA VAL A 390 3.88 -0.17 15.72
C VAL A 390 3.22 -1.43 15.14
N SER A 391 2.30 -1.28 14.19
CA SER A 391 1.66 -2.45 13.55
C SER A 391 2.66 -3.28 12.74
N VAL A 392 3.54 -2.63 11.98
CA VAL A 392 4.57 -3.29 11.18
C VAL A 392 5.63 -3.95 12.08
N GLU A 393 6.02 -3.31 13.18
CA GLU A 393 6.99 -3.88 14.12
C GLU A 393 6.41 -5.10 14.86
N LYS A 394 5.10 -5.09 15.14
CA LYS A 394 4.39 -6.25 15.70
C LYS A 394 4.36 -7.41 14.71
N ASP A 395 4.06 -7.14 13.44
CA ASP A 395 4.08 -8.17 12.39
C ASP A 395 5.49 -8.72 12.17
N ARG A 396 6.51 -7.85 12.18
CA ARG A 396 7.92 -8.23 12.14
C ARG A 396 8.30 -9.14 13.32
N ALA A 397 7.89 -8.80 14.55
CA ALA A 397 8.15 -9.63 15.73
C ALA A 397 7.46 -11.00 15.65
N LEU A 398 6.23 -11.05 15.13
CA LEU A 398 5.51 -12.31 14.88
C LEU A 398 6.21 -13.16 13.82
N LEU A 399 6.67 -12.55 12.73
CA LEU A 399 7.43 -13.21 11.68
C LEU A 399 8.75 -13.78 12.21
N ILE A 400 9.52 -13.00 12.97
CA ILE A 400 10.76 -13.46 13.63
C ILE A 400 10.46 -14.66 14.53
N THR A 401 9.42 -14.59 15.35
CA THR A 401 9.04 -15.71 16.25
C THR A 401 8.70 -16.97 15.46
N ARG A 402 7.94 -16.84 14.36
CA ARG A 402 7.60 -17.98 13.48
C ARG A 402 8.83 -18.55 12.80
N VAL A 403 9.77 -17.71 12.35
CA VAL A 403 11.03 -18.14 11.75
C VAL A 403 11.86 -18.90 12.79
N SER A 404 12.03 -18.38 14.00
CA SER A 404 12.77 -19.08 15.06
C SER A 404 12.16 -20.42 15.44
N VAL A 405 10.82 -20.54 15.46
CA VAL A 405 10.15 -21.83 15.67
C VAL A 405 10.42 -22.79 14.51
N ALA A 406 10.35 -22.32 13.27
CA ALA A 406 10.65 -23.14 12.11
C ALA A 406 12.13 -23.58 12.08
N GLU A 407 13.07 -22.71 12.43
CA GLU A 407 14.49 -23.03 12.58
C GLU A 407 14.72 -24.09 13.66
N ALA A 408 14.03 -24.00 14.80
CA ALA A 408 14.08 -25.01 15.86
C ALA A 408 13.52 -26.36 15.39
N GLN A 409 12.41 -26.37 14.64
CA GLN A 409 11.83 -27.58 14.07
C GLN A 409 12.77 -28.23 13.03
N VAL A 410 13.39 -27.42 12.17
CA VAL A 410 14.39 -27.91 11.21
C VAL A 410 15.60 -28.50 11.94
N SER A 411 16.07 -27.86 13.02
CA SER A 411 17.16 -28.37 13.85
C SER A 411 16.77 -29.69 14.53
N GLU A 412 15.55 -29.82 15.06
CA GLU A 412 15.05 -31.06 15.66
C GLU A 412 14.94 -32.20 14.62
N LEU A 413 14.48 -31.90 13.41
CA LEU A 413 14.45 -32.85 12.31
C LEU A 413 15.86 -33.25 11.87
N GLN A 414 16.80 -32.31 11.85
CA GLN A 414 18.20 -32.58 11.55
C GLN A 414 18.83 -33.46 12.63
N ASP A 415 18.60 -33.16 13.91
CA ASP A 415 19.03 -33.99 15.03
C ASP A 415 18.40 -35.39 14.97
N TYR A 416 17.13 -35.50 14.57
CA TYR A 416 16.46 -36.78 14.36
C TYR A 416 17.10 -37.58 13.22
N ILE A 417 17.40 -36.93 12.09
CA ILE A 417 18.13 -37.50 10.96
C ILE A 417 19.51 -37.97 11.43
N ASP A 418 20.27 -37.13 12.12
CA ASP A 418 21.62 -37.45 12.56
C ASP A 418 21.64 -38.58 13.60
N ASN A 419 20.67 -38.62 14.51
CA ASN A 419 20.55 -39.69 15.51
C ASN A 419 20.05 -41.02 14.95
N ASN A 420 19.12 -41.01 13.97
CA ASN A 420 18.51 -42.23 13.44
C ASN A 420 19.22 -42.77 12.19
N LEU A 421 19.68 -41.88 11.29
CA LEU A 421 20.43 -42.25 10.09
C LEU A 421 21.93 -42.34 10.34
N GLY A 422 22.48 -41.51 11.25
CA GLY A 422 23.87 -41.66 11.68
C GLY A 422 24.14 -42.99 12.41
N ARG A 423 23.15 -43.52 13.15
CA ARG A 423 23.22 -44.87 13.73
C ARG A 423 23.24 -46.00 12.69
N LEU A 424 22.50 -45.87 11.58
CA LEU A 424 22.53 -46.85 10.49
C LEU A 424 23.85 -46.83 9.72
N HIS A 425 24.60 -45.73 9.76
CA HIS A 425 25.97 -45.68 9.25
C HIS A 425 27.04 -46.07 10.27
N SER A 426 26.70 -46.15 11.55
CA SER A 426 27.64 -46.45 12.65
C SER A 426 27.57 -47.90 13.14
N ASP A 427 26.67 -48.74 12.62
CA ASP A 427 26.74 -50.19 12.84
C ASP A 427 27.78 -50.78 11.88
N PRO A 428 28.97 -51.19 12.37
CA PRO A 428 29.83 -52.04 11.58
C PRO A 428 29.13 -53.39 11.47
N LEU A 429 28.97 -53.88 10.25
CA LEU A 429 28.78 -55.31 10.00
C LEU A 429 30.06 -56.04 10.44
N GLU A 430 30.26 -56.18 11.75
CA GLU A 430 31.26 -57.06 12.34
C GLU A 430 30.51 -58.21 13.03
N GLN A 431 29.86 -59.04 12.19
CA GLN A 431 29.52 -60.40 12.57
C GLN A 431 30.78 -61.26 12.47
N VAL A 432 31.32 -61.59 13.65
CA VAL A 432 31.69 -62.95 14.07
C VAL A 432 32.38 -63.80 12.99
N TYR A 433 33.71 -63.76 12.98
CA TYR A 433 34.56 -64.87 12.55
C TYR A 433 35.43 -65.29 13.75
N GLU A 434 34.92 -66.22 14.57
CA GLU A 434 35.79 -66.99 15.47
C GLU A 434 36.57 -68.02 14.62
N PRO A 435 37.92 -68.05 14.70
CA PRO A 435 38.69 -69.10 14.05
C PRO A 435 38.70 -70.37 14.92
N PHE A 436 38.12 -71.44 14.38
CA PHE A 436 38.29 -72.81 14.87
C PHE A 436 39.79 -73.18 14.96
N PRO A 437 40.27 -73.76 16.08
CA PRO A 437 41.64 -74.24 16.17
C PRO A 437 41.78 -75.59 15.45
N PHE A 438 42.75 -75.69 14.53
CA PHE A 438 43.19 -76.95 13.96
C PHE A 438 43.93 -77.79 15.01
N PRO A 439 43.61 -79.08 15.19
CA PRO A 439 44.38 -79.97 16.06
C PRO A 439 45.69 -80.41 15.38
N LYS A 440 46.77 -80.47 16.16
CA LYS A 440 48.00 -81.22 15.85
C LYS A 440 47.89 -82.64 16.35
#